data_AF-A0A0D2WXK7-F1
#
_entry.id   AF-A0A0D2WXK7-F1
#
_cell.length_a   1.000
_cell.length_b   1.000
_cell.length_c   1.000
_cell.angle_alpha   90.00
_cell.angle_beta   90.00
_cell.angle_gamma   90.00
#
_symmetry.space_group_name_H-M   'P 1'
#
loop_
_entity.id
_entity.type
_entity.pdbx_description
1 polymer ?
#
loop_
_entity_poly.entity_id
_entity_poly.type
_entity_poly.pdbx_seq_one_letter_code
_entity_poly.pdbx_strand_id
1 'polypeptide(L)'
;MLSYHSMTESQRELYDCFKNEEDDVQSLSDDEIGDAEAQAIAAALKVNTTLTQLDLSENQIGNVGAQAIAEALKSNKTLTSLSLGKNQTGDAGAQAIAEALKVNTTLTKLNLSWNQVGDDAAKAFAEALKVNKTLTRLKLHQVQIGDAGARAIAEALKVNKTVTELALDGNQIGDVGAQAIAEALKTNKTLTALDLSLNQIGDAGAQAITEAIKVGTTLTTLDLSNNCIDSAVAQLIIEANKLNIADVYTYGQFNPLVLSLLPRLASAEDTHTVFCLLTSGLELENQPASLPALPAEIAELIVDEAHYWQGVQHIKRSQFDDDSPDFILKVTVPQGVNGNSIRVKAIQVLRDWNKRPNNTDDNVFDLIVRDEQGAVRYKFSEKPTVVDRTLELVTILRASHPVIRQMREGWQVQVRPSKFYRNVQFESLYVGYV
;
A
#
# COMPACT_ATOMS: atom_id res chain seq x y z
N MET A 1 8.66 33.24 -8.06
CA MET A 1 8.55 32.63 -9.40
C MET A 1 9.96 32.57 -9.97
N LEU A 2 10.42 31.41 -10.44
CA LEU A 2 11.78 31.23 -10.97
C LEU A 2 11.95 32.14 -12.20
N SER A 3 12.99 32.98 -12.23
CA SER A 3 13.26 33.85 -13.38
C SER A 3 14.17 33.13 -14.40
N TYR A 4 13.99 33.38 -15.70
CA TYR A 4 14.82 32.75 -16.74
C TYR A 4 16.33 33.02 -16.55
N HIS A 5 16.69 34.20 -16.04
CA HIS A 5 18.08 34.58 -15.76
C HIS A 5 18.67 33.83 -14.55
N SER A 6 17.83 33.31 -13.65
CA SER A 6 18.25 32.52 -12.48
C SER A 6 18.25 31.01 -12.72
N MET A 7 17.86 30.55 -13.91
CA MET A 7 17.86 29.13 -14.28
C MET A 7 19.28 28.64 -14.61
N THR A 8 19.55 27.37 -14.29
CA THR A 8 20.70 26.63 -14.83
C THR A 8 20.55 26.42 -16.34
N GLU A 9 21.61 25.96 -17.01
CA GLU A 9 21.57 25.66 -18.45
C GLU A 9 20.52 24.58 -18.77
N SER A 10 20.54 23.46 -18.05
CA SER A 10 19.54 22.40 -18.19
C SER A 10 18.10 22.89 -17.93
N GLN A 11 17.89 23.74 -16.91
CA GLN A 11 16.57 24.34 -16.67
C GLN A 11 16.12 25.24 -17.83
N ARG A 12 17.04 26.00 -18.45
CA ARG A 12 16.70 26.84 -19.62
C ARG A 12 16.36 25.99 -20.83
N GLU A 13 17.11 24.92 -21.08
CA GLU A 13 16.82 23.97 -22.17
C GLU A 13 15.42 23.38 -22.03
N LEU A 14 15.07 22.88 -20.83
CA LEU A 14 13.72 22.38 -20.55
C LEU A 14 12.66 23.48 -20.66
N TYR A 15 12.92 24.68 -20.13
CA TYR A 15 11.99 25.78 -20.24
C TYR A 15 11.71 26.14 -21.71
N ASP A 16 12.76 26.27 -22.54
CA ASP A 16 12.62 26.66 -23.94
C ASP A 16 11.98 25.55 -24.78
N CYS A 17 12.28 24.28 -24.48
CA CYS A 17 11.59 23.13 -25.06
C CYS A 17 10.08 23.20 -24.78
N PHE A 18 9.67 23.27 -23.51
CA PHE A 18 8.25 23.29 -23.16
C PHE A 18 7.52 24.57 -23.53
N LYS A 19 8.22 25.71 -23.54
CA LYS A 19 7.60 26.99 -23.90
C LYS A 19 7.24 27.03 -25.38
N ASN A 20 8.11 26.49 -26.23
CA ASN A 20 7.95 26.50 -27.68
C ASN A 20 7.40 25.17 -28.21
N GLU A 21 7.02 24.24 -27.34
CA GLU A 21 6.47 22.95 -27.74
C GLU A 21 5.25 23.17 -28.62
N GLU A 22 5.31 22.70 -29.86
CA GLU A 22 4.19 22.81 -30.81
C GLU A 22 3.32 21.55 -30.78
N ASP A 23 3.86 20.43 -30.28
CA ASP A 23 3.12 19.19 -30.12
C ASP A 23 2.15 19.27 -28.92
N ASP A 24 1.01 18.58 -29.04
CA ASP A 24 -0.03 18.57 -28.02
C ASP A 24 0.24 17.57 -26.89
N VAL A 25 1.24 16.69 -27.06
CA VAL A 25 1.63 15.63 -26.13
C VAL A 25 3.15 15.64 -25.93
N GLN A 26 3.58 15.70 -24.67
CA GLN A 26 4.99 15.58 -24.30
C GLN A 26 5.15 14.56 -23.16
N SER A 27 6.16 13.70 -23.27
CA SER A 27 6.54 12.74 -22.23
C SER A 27 8.01 12.88 -21.90
N LEU A 28 8.31 13.03 -20.61
CA LEU A 28 9.65 12.96 -20.04
C LEU A 28 9.69 11.87 -18.94
N SER A 29 9.10 10.70 -19.23
CA SER A 29 9.09 9.60 -18.28
C SER A 29 10.48 8.98 -18.15
N ASP A 30 10.96 8.77 -16.92
CA ASP A 30 12.30 8.21 -16.63
C ASP A 30 13.48 9.07 -17.13
N ASP A 31 13.32 10.41 -17.13
CA ASP A 31 14.31 11.40 -17.59
C ASP A 31 15.09 12.06 -16.44
N GLU A 32 15.09 11.46 -15.25
CA GLU A 32 15.77 11.97 -14.04
C GLU A 32 15.36 13.41 -13.63
N ILE A 33 14.13 13.83 -13.93
CA ILE A 33 13.62 15.17 -13.64
C ILE A 33 13.49 15.36 -12.11
N GLY A 34 14.23 16.33 -11.56
CA GLY A 34 14.15 16.74 -10.16
C GLY A 34 13.24 17.94 -9.93
N ASP A 35 13.19 18.42 -8.68
CA ASP A 35 12.41 19.60 -8.29
C ASP A 35 12.81 20.87 -9.05
N ALA A 36 14.10 21.04 -9.36
CA ALA A 36 14.61 22.20 -10.07
C ALA A 36 14.14 22.21 -11.54
N GLU A 37 14.21 21.07 -12.20
CA GLU A 37 13.76 20.89 -13.58
C GLU A 37 12.24 21.03 -13.66
N ALA A 38 11.50 20.44 -12.72
CA ALA A 38 10.05 20.61 -12.61
C ALA A 38 9.63 22.08 -12.41
N GLN A 39 10.41 22.90 -11.70
CA GLN A 39 10.17 24.34 -11.59
C GLN A 39 10.33 25.07 -12.93
N ALA A 40 11.28 24.66 -13.77
CA ALA A 40 11.48 25.23 -15.08
C ALA A 40 10.34 24.84 -16.04
N ILE A 41 9.96 23.55 -16.05
CA ILE A 41 8.80 23.05 -16.79
C ILE A 41 7.53 23.79 -16.35
N ALA A 42 7.30 23.95 -15.04
CA ALA A 42 6.17 24.70 -14.52
C ALA A 42 6.16 26.17 -14.96
N ALA A 43 7.31 26.83 -15.04
CA ALA A 43 7.40 28.18 -15.56
C ALA A 43 7.04 28.26 -17.05
N ALA A 44 7.42 27.26 -17.85
CA ALA A 44 7.07 27.16 -19.27
C ALA A 44 5.57 26.87 -19.47
N LEU A 45 4.98 25.99 -18.67
CA LEU A 45 3.55 25.67 -18.71
C LEU A 45 2.63 26.88 -18.47
N LYS A 46 3.12 27.94 -17.81
CA LYS A 46 2.33 29.18 -17.63
C LYS A 46 2.13 29.97 -18.91
N VAL A 47 3.03 29.81 -19.88
CA VAL A 47 3.03 30.55 -21.14
C VAL A 47 2.74 29.67 -22.35
N ASN A 48 2.98 28.36 -22.25
CA ASN A 48 2.62 27.41 -23.29
C ASN A 48 1.10 27.33 -23.44
N THR A 49 0.63 27.36 -24.70
CA THR A 49 -0.79 27.33 -25.07
C THR A 49 -1.15 26.21 -26.05
N THR A 50 -0.28 25.23 -26.21
CA THR A 50 -0.38 24.15 -27.22
C THR A 50 -0.42 22.80 -26.53
N LEU A 51 0.41 22.59 -25.50
CA LEU A 51 0.52 21.34 -24.79
C LEU A 51 -0.76 21.00 -24.04
N THR A 52 -1.31 19.82 -24.34
CA THR A 52 -2.56 19.30 -23.76
C THR A 52 -2.34 18.08 -22.88
N GLN A 53 -1.25 17.33 -23.08
CA GLN A 53 -0.91 16.15 -22.30
C GLN A 53 0.56 16.19 -21.90
N LEU A 54 0.81 15.98 -20.61
CA LEU A 54 2.16 15.95 -20.05
C LEU A 54 2.34 14.72 -19.16
N ASP A 55 3.32 13.89 -19.51
CA ASP A 55 3.78 12.78 -18.67
C ASP A 55 5.15 13.09 -18.07
N LEU A 56 5.18 13.18 -16.74
CA LEU A 56 6.39 13.35 -15.91
C LEU A 56 6.56 12.17 -14.95
N SER A 57 5.98 11.01 -15.27
CA SER A 57 6.06 9.83 -14.42
C SER A 57 7.48 9.25 -14.32
N GLU A 58 7.74 8.46 -13.29
CA GLU A 58 9.04 7.77 -13.08
C GLU A 58 10.24 8.72 -12.91
N ASN A 59 10.03 9.86 -12.25
CA ASN A 59 11.06 10.88 -12.01
C ASN A 59 11.33 11.09 -10.51
N GLN A 60 12.10 12.13 -10.18
CA GLN A 60 12.50 12.48 -8.81
C GLN A 60 11.80 13.77 -8.34
N ILE A 61 10.58 14.03 -8.82
CA ILE A 61 9.81 15.23 -8.48
C ILE A 61 9.25 15.07 -7.06
N GLY A 62 9.75 15.92 -6.15
CA GLY A 62 9.31 16.01 -4.77
C GLY A 62 8.19 17.03 -4.57
N ASN A 63 7.97 17.40 -3.31
CA ASN A 63 6.95 18.38 -2.94
C ASN A 63 7.17 19.75 -3.59
N VAL A 64 8.42 20.18 -3.76
CA VAL A 64 8.75 21.52 -4.27
C VAL A 64 8.43 21.61 -5.76
N GLY A 65 8.79 20.60 -6.56
CA GLY A 65 8.45 20.52 -7.97
C GLY A 65 6.94 20.39 -8.19
N ALA A 66 6.27 19.53 -7.41
CA ALA A 66 4.82 19.38 -7.45
C ALA A 66 4.07 20.69 -7.12
N GLN A 67 4.54 21.46 -6.13
CA GLN A 67 4.00 22.79 -5.81
C GLN A 67 4.18 23.79 -6.96
N ALA A 68 5.33 23.75 -7.64
CA ALA A 68 5.56 24.62 -8.80
C ALA A 68 4.60 24.28 -9.95
N ILE A 69 4.43 22.98 -10.24
CA ILE A 69 3.47 22.49 -11.24
C ILE A 69 2.04 22.89 -10.87
N ALA A 70 1.64 22.72 -9.61
CA ALA A 70 0.34 23.15 -9.11
C ALA A 70 0.10 24.66 -9.34
N GLU A 71 1.10 25.49 -9.09
CA GLU A 71 1.00 26.92 -9.35
C GLU A 71 0.88 27.25 -10.84
N ALA A 72 1.48 26.46 -11.73
CA ALA A 72 1.29 26.58 -13.18
C ALA A 72 -0.13 26.18 -13.61
N LEU A 73 -0.68 25.12 -13.03
CA LEU A 73 -2.04 24.63 -13.33
C LEU A 73 -3.12 25.67 -13.05
N LYS A 74 -2.95 26.56 -12.07
CA LYS A 74 -3.94 27.62 -11.77
C LYS A 74 -4.16 28.56 -12.97
N SER A 75 -3.11 28.88 -13.71
CA SER A 75 -3.14 29.78 -14.86
C SER A 75 -3.20 29.07 -16.21
N ASN A 76 -2.63 27.87 -16.34
CA ASN A 76 -2.63 27.13 -17.61
C ASN A 76 -4.07 26.77 -18.01
N LYS A 77 -4.39 26.98 -19.30
CA LYS A 77 -5.74 26.80 -19.87
C LYS A 77 -5.78 25.75 -21.00
N THR A 78 -4.74 24.93 -21.14
CA THR A 78 -4.61 24.01 -22.29
C THR A 78 -4.36 22.58 -21.84
N LEU A 79 -3.65 22.39 -20.73
CA LEU A 79 -3.34 21.07 -20.20
C LEU A 79 -4.63 20.38 -19.73
N THR A 80 -4.90 19.23 -20.32
CA THR A 80 -6.05 18.37 -20.04
C THR A 80 -5.66 17.06 -19.35
N SER A 81 -4.40 16.63 -19.48
CA SER A 81 -3.88 15.41 -18.88
C SER A 81 -2.51 15.64 -18.25
N LEU A 82 -2.35 15.27 -16.99
CA LEU A 82 -1.09 15.34 -16.26
C LEU A 82 -0.81 14.01 -15.54
N SER A 83 0.37 13.45 -15.77
CA SER A 83 0.88 12.29 -15.05
C SER A 83 2.13 12.65 -14.25
N LEU A 84 2.07 12.40 -12.94
CA LEU A 84 3.14 12.55 -11.96
C LEU A 84 3.36 11.22 -11.22
N GLY A 85 2.99 10.10 -11.84
CA GLY A 85 3.10 8.79 -11.19
C GLY A 85 4.55 8.41 -10.88
N LYS A 86 4.80 7.55 -9.87
CA LYS A 86 6.12 7.02 -9.52
C LYS A 86 7.17 8.14 -9.35
N ASN A 87 6.84 9.12 -8.51
CA ASN A 87 7.70 10.24 -8.15
C ASN A 87 7.90 10.28 -6.62
N GLN A 88 8.47 11.36 -6.10
CA GLN A 88 8.70 11.57 -4.66
C GLN A 88 7.71 12.60 -4.09
N THR A 89 6.55 12.78 -4.72
CA THR A 89 5.54 13.75 -4.26
C THR A 89 4.91 13.26 -2.97
N GLY A 90 5.01 14.05 -1.91
CA GLY A 90 4.35 13.80 -0.64
C GLY A 90 3.01 14.55 -0.51
N ASP A 91 2.43 14.49 0.68
CA ASP A 91 1.17 15.17 0.98
C ASP A 91 1.19 16.67 0.68
N ALA A 92 2.27 17.38 1.01
CA ALA A 92 2.37 18.82 0.78
C ALA A 92 2.31 19.19 -0.72
N GLY A 93 2.93 18.39 -1.59
CA GLY A 93 2.86 18.57 -3.04
C GLY A 93 1.48 18.21 -3.60
N ALA A 94 0.93 17.08 -3.17
CA ALA A 94 -0.40 16.62 -3.59
C ALA A 94 -1.52 17.57 -3.15
N GLN A 95 -1.45 18.14 -1.95
CA GLN A 95 -2.37 19.18 -1.45
C GLN A 95 -2.31 20.44 -2.30
N ALA A 96 -1.12 20.86 -2.74
CA ALA A 96 -0.98 22.01 -3.63
C ALA A 96 -1.66 21.75 -4.99
N ILE A 97 -1.51 20.55 -5.54
CA ILE A 97 -2.19 20.14 -6.77
C ILE A 97 -3.71 20.15 -6.56
N ALA A 98 -4.21 19.59 -5.45
CA ALA A 98 -5.63 19.62 -5.12
C ALA A 98 -6.17 21.06 -5.00
N GLU A 99 -5.42 21.97 -4.38
CA GLU A 99 -5.80 23.38 -4.30
C GLU A 99 -5.84 24.03 -5.68
N ALA A 100 -4.90 23.71 -6.56
CA ALA A 100 -4.92 24.19 -7.94
C ALA A 100 -6.15 23.69 -8.72
N LEU A 101 -6.60 22.44 -8.48
CA LEU A 101 -7.81 21.90 -9.09
C LEU A 101 -9.09 22.64 -8.71
N LYS A 102 -9.13 23.35 -7.58
CA LYS A 102 -10.31 24.16 -7.22
C LYS A 102 -10.57 25.30 -8.21
N VAL A 103 -9.52 25.80 -8.85
CA VAL A 103 -9.59 26.94 -9.80
C VAL A 103 -9.24 26.54 -11.23
N ASN A 104 -8.55 25.42 -11.44
CA ASN A 104 -8.28 24.89 -12.77
C ASN A 104 -9.57 24.32 -13.38
N THR A 105 -9.84 24.70 -14.63
CA THR A 105 -11.06 24.34 -15.37
C THR A 105 -10.73 23.62 -16.68
N THR A 106 -9.56 22.99 -16.80
CA THR A 106 -9.09 22.40 -18.06
C THR A 106 -8.58 20.98 -17.87
N LEU A 107 -7.98 20.68 -16.73
CA LEU A 107 -7.48 19.35 -16.41
C LEU A 107 -8.66 18.39 -16.25
N THR A 108 -8.63 17.32 -17.03
CA THR A 108 -9.62 16.24 -17.04
C THR A 108 -9.05 14.94 -16.49
N LYS A 109 -7.73 14.72 -16.62
CA LYS A 109 -7.04 13.51 -16.15
C LYS A 109 -5.85 13.88 -15.27
N LEU A 110 -5.80 13.28 -14.09
CA LEU A 110 -4.67 13.41 -13.17
C LEU A 110 -4.23 12.03 -12.67
N ASN A 111 -2.92 11.76 -12.75
CA ASN A 111 -2.30 10.57 -12.19
C ASN A 111 -1.21 10.95 -11.18
N LEU A 112 -1.38 10.53 -9.93
CA LEU A 112 -0.42 10.71 -8.82
C LEU A 112 -0.03 9.38 -8.17
N SER A 113 -0.22 8.28 -8.90
CA SER A 113 -0.02 6.94 -8.36
C SER A 113 1.45 6.66 -8.02
N TRP A 114 1.74 5.70 -7.12
CA TRP A 114 3.11 5.40 -6.67
C TRP A 114 3.86 6.62 -6.11
N ASN A 115 3.18 7.44 -5.32
CA ASN A 115 3.74 8.59 -4.58
C ASN A 115 3.45 8.44 -3.08
N GLN A 116 3.98 9.36 -2.26
CA GLN A 116 3.82 9.37 -0.80
C GLN A 116 2.60 10.19 -0.38
N VAL A 117 1.43 9.82 -0.91
CA VAL A 117 0.16 10.54 -0.72
C VAL A 117 -0.72 9.79 0.28
N GLY A 118 -0.97 10.39 1.43
CA GLY A 118 -1.77 9.84 2.53
C GLY A 118 -3.17 10.45 2.65
N ASP A 119 -3.79 10.20 3.80
CA ASP A 119 -5.16 10.63 4.09
C ASP A 119 -5.37 12.15 4.05
N ASP A 120 -4.36 12.94 4.40
CA ASP A 120 -4.49 14.40 4.43
C ASP A 120 -4.52 14.99 3.02
N ALA A 121 -3.74 14.44 2.08
CA ALA A 121 -3.87 14.80 0.67
C ALA A 121 -5.18 14.29 0.06
N ALA A 122 -5.65 13.08 0.43
CA ALA A 122 -6.96 12.59 -0.01
C ALA A 122 -8.12 13.50 0.44
N LYS A 123 -8.07 14.04 1.67
CA LYS A 123 -9.02 15.07 2.13
C LYS A 123 -8.95 16.34 1.29
N ALA A 124 -7.76 16.80 0.92
CA ALA A 124 -7.62 17.96 0.05
C ALA A 124 -8.20 17.71 -1.35
N PHE A 125 -7.96 16.54 -1.94
CA PHE A 125 -8.60 16.13 -3.19
C PHE A 125 -10.12 16.05 -3.05
N ALA A 126 -10.64 15.52 -1.94
CA ALA A 126 -12.07 15.50 -1.68
C ALA A 126 -12.68 16.92 -1.70
N GLU A 127 -12.06 17.89 -1.01
CA GLU A 127 -12.50 19.29 -1.05
C GLU A 127 -12.41 19.89 -2.47
N ALA A 128 -11.37 19.55 -3.23
CA ALA A 128 -11.24 19.97 -4.62
C ALA A 128 -12.35 19.39 -5.50
N LEU A 129 -12.67 18.11 -5.36
CA LEU A 129 -13.70 17.41 -6.15
C LEU A 129 -15.11 17.94 -5.88
N LYS A 130 -15.39 18.48 -4.69
CA LYS A 130 -16.69 19.11 -4.40
C LYS A 130 -16.96 20.31 -5.32
N VAL A 131 -15.93 21.09 -5.63
CA VAL A 131 -16.04 22.33 -6.42
C VAL A 131 -15.61 22.17 -7.87
N ASN A 132 -14.61 21.34 -8.17
CA ASN A 132 -14.12 21.11 -9.52
C ASN A 132 -15.20 20.41 -10.39
N LYS A 133 -15.35 20.91 -11.62
CA LYS A 133 -16.36 20.42 -12.59
C LYS A 133 -15.75 19.94 -13.90
N THR A 134 -14.45 19.63 -13.92
CA THR A 134 -13.73 19.30 -15.16
C THR A 134 -12.96 18.00 -15.07
N LEU A 135 -12.49 17.61 -13.88
CA LEU A 135 -11.80 16.36 -13.66
C LEU A 135 -12.76 15.20 -13.84
N THR A 136 -12.41 14.30 -14.76
CA THR A 136 -13.16 13.08 -15.09
C THR A 136 -12.43 11.82 -14.65
N ARG A 137 -11.08 11.85 -14.60
CA ARG A 137 -10.24 10.71 -14.20
C ARG A 137 -9.23 11.12 -13.13
N LEU A 138 -9.27 10.42 -12.00
CA LEU A 138 -8.31 10.59 -10.91
C LEU A 138 -7.69 9.24 -10.56
N LYS A 139 -6.37 9.13 -10.70
CA LYS A 139 -5.60 7.93 -10.31
C LYS A 139 -4.74 8.22 -9.08
N LEU A 140 -5.04 7.50 -8.00
CA LEU A 140 -4.35 7.55 -6.72
C LEU A 140 -4.01 6.11 -6.27
N HIS A 141 -3.45 5.30 -7.18
CA HIS A 141 -3.13 3.92 -6.85
C HIS A 141 -1.75 3.77 -6.21
N GLN A 142 -1.58 2.76 -5.35
CA GLN A 142 -0.32 2.47 -4.65
C GLN A 142 0.21 3.70 -3.92
N VAL A 143 -0.67 4.32 -3.13
CA VAL A 143 -0.32 5.40 -2.20
C VAL A 143 -0.68 4.98 -0.76
N GLN A 144 -0.75 5.90 0.19
CA GLN A 144 -0.94 5.63 1.61
C GLN A 144 -2.32 6.05 2.12
N ILE A 145 -3.37 5.93 1.28
CA ILE A 145 -4.74 6.30 1.66
C ILE A 145 -5.35 5.18 2.51
N GLY A 146 -5.83 5.52 3.70
CA GLY A 146 -6.60 4.65 4.58
C GLY A 146 -8.10 4.97 4.57
N ASP A 147 -8.81 4.45 5.57
CA ASP A 147 -10.25 4.64 5.72
C ASP A 147 -10.67 6.11 5.85
N ALA A 148 -9.85 6.95 6.49
CA ALA A 148 -10.20 8.36 6.68
C ALA A 148 -10.14 9.15 5.37
N GLY A 149 -9.13 8.90 4.53
CA GLY A 149 -9.03 9.47 3.19
C GLY A 149 -10.12 8.95 2.25
N ALA A 150 -10.37 7.64 2.25
CA ALA A 150 -11.46 7.02 1.49
C ALA A 150 -12.84 7.61 1.84
N ARG A 151 -13.11 7.81 3.14
CA ARG A 151 -14.35 8.47 3.60
C ARG A 151 -14.46 9.91 3.10
N ALA A 152 -13.37 10.68 3.10
CA ALA A 152 -13.39 12.03 2.57
C ALA A 152 -13.73 12.05 1.07
N ILE A 153 -13.07 11.18 0.29
CA ILE A 153 -13.36 11.01 -1.15
C ILE A 153 -14.82 10.60 -1.36
N ALA A 154 -15.35 9.68 -0.57
CA ALA A 154 -16.75 9.27 -0.64
C ALA A 154 -17.73 10.43 -0.42
N GLU A 155 -17.49 11.30 0.58
CA GLU A 155 -18.32 12.50 0.78
C GLU A 155 -18.26 13.46 -0.41
N ALA A 156 -17.11 13.59 -1.07
CA ALA A 156 -16.99 14.38 -2.28
C ALA A 156 -17.77 13.75 -3.46
N LEU A 157 -17.73 12.42 -3.62
CA LEU A 157 -18.46 11.71 -4.68
C LEU A 157 -19.98 11.87 -4.58
N LYS A 158 -20.55 12.04 -3.39
CA LYS A 158 -22.00 12.30 -3.25
C LYS A 158 -22.44 13.54 -4.02
N VAL A 159 -21.60 14.58 -4.04
CA VAL A 159 -21.90 15.88 -4.68
C VAL A 159 -21.19 16.09 -6.02
N ASN A 160 -20.06 15.45 -6.25
CA ASN A 160 -19.36 15.52 -7.54
C ASN A 160 -20.17 14.80 -8.63
N LYS A 161 -20.21 15.40 -9.82
CA LYS A 161 -20.96 14.90 -10.99
C LYS A 161 -20.09 14.83 -12.25
N THR A 162 -18.78 14.77 -12.11
CA THR A 162 -17.84 14.87 -13.24
C THR A 162 -16.85 13.74 -13.28
N VAL A 163 -16.41 13.23 -12.12
CA VAL A 163 -15.53 12.06 -12.05
C VAL A 163 -16.29 10.83 -12.53
N THR A 164 -15.76 10.20 -13.57
CA THR A 164 -16.26 8.96 -14.16
C THR A 164 -15.33 7.79 -13.86
N GLU A 165 -14.03 8.03 -13.66
CA GLU A 165 -13.05 6.98 -13.35
C GLU A 165 -12.22 7.37 -12.11
N LEU A 166 -12.20 6.48 -11.13
CA LEU A 166 -11.45 6.64 -9.90
C LEU A 166 -10.66 5.36 -9.61
N ALA A 167 -9.33 5.48 -9.56
CA ALA A 167 -8.44 4.38 -9.19
C ALA A 167 -7.87 4.62 -7.80
N LEU A 168 -8.19 3.72 -6.88
CA LEU A 168 -7.76 3.68 -5.48
C LEU A 168 -7.10 2.35 -5.14
N ASP A 169 -6.65 1.58 -6.14
CA ASP A 169 -6.01 0.30 -5.91
C ASP A 169 -4.68 0.41 -5.16
N GLY A 170 -4.27 -0.61 -4.44
CA GLY A 170 -2.97 -0.61 -3.76
C GLY A 170 -2.88 0.30 -2.54
N ASN A 171 -4.00 0.60 -1.90
CA ASN A 171 -4.08 1.49 -0.73
C ASN A 171 -4.35 0.68 0.56
N GLN A 172 -4.61 1.38 1.66
CA GLN A 172 -4.89 0.82 3.00
C GLN A 172 -6.37 0.95 3.36
N ILE A 173 -7.27 0.88 2.37
CA ILE A 173 -8.71 1.03 2.58
C ILE A 173 -9.29 -0.28 3.14
N GLY A 174 -9.88 -0.21 4.32
CA GLY A 174 -10.57 -1.31 4.99
C GLY A 174 -12.09 -1.24 4.82
N ASP A 175 -12.80 -2.00 5.66
CA ASP A 175 -14.26 -2.07 5.66
C ASP A 175 -14.93 -0.71 5.87
N VAL A 176 -14.36 0.14 6.74
CA VAL A 176 -14.97 1.44 7.07
C VAL A 176 -14.90 2.39 5.87
N GLY A 177 -13.77 2.45 5.17
CA GLY A 177 -13.62 3.25 3.96
C GLY A 177 -14.49 2.71 2.82
N ALA A 178 -14.53 1.39 2.63
CA ALA A 178 -15.39 0.74 1.64
C ALA A 178 -16.89 0.99 1.88
N GLN A 179 -17.34 0.96 3.15
CA GLN A 179 -18.72 1.30 3.53
C GLN A 179 -19.06 2.76 3.20
N ALA A 180 -18.13 3.70 3.43
CA ALA A 180 -18.34 5.09 3.07
C ALA A 180 -18.48 5.25 1.54
N ILE A 181 -17.61 4.60 0.76
CA ILE A 181 -17.67 4.58 -0.70
C ILE A 181 -19.01 3.98 -1.17
N ALA A 182 -19.43 2.87 -0.59
CA ALA A 182 -20.72 2.24 -0.90
C ALA A 182 -21.90 3.20 -0.69
N GLU A 183 -21.91 3.97 0.41
CA GLU A 183 -22.95 4.97 0.65
C GLU A 183 -22.93 6.09 -0.40
N ALA A 184 -21.74 6.50 -0.85
CA ALA A 184 -21.63 7.47 -1.94
C ALA A 184 -22.17 6.91 -3.26
N LEU A 185 -21.88 5.64 -3.59
CA LEU A 185 -22.34 4.97 -4.82
C LEU A 185 -23.86 4.89 -4.95
N LYS A 186 -24.61 4.82 -3.84
CA LYS A 186 -26.08 4.83 -3.87
C LYS A 186 -26.63 6.12 -4.49
N THR A 187 -25.93 7.24 -4.32
CA THR A 187 -26.38 8.58 -4.75
C THR A 187 -25.59 9.14 -5.93
N ASN A 188 -24.34 8.73 -6.11
CA ASN A 188 -23.53 9.10 -7.26
C ASN A 188 -24.03 8.36 -8.52
N LYS A 189 -24.24 9.11 -9.60
CA LYS A 189 -24.74 8.60 -10.90
C LYS A 189 -23.80 9.00 -12.05
N THR A 190 -22.53 9.22 -11.75
CA THR A 190 -21.54 9.68 -12.73
C THR A 190 -20.32 8.78 -12.78
N LEU A 191 -19.96 8.15 -11.67
CA LEU A 191 -18.86 7.21 -11.60
C LEU A 191 -19.23 5.94 -12.38
N THR A 192 -18.39 5.57 -13.35
CA THR A 192 -18.55 4.40 -14.21
C THR A 192 -17.45 3.37 -13.98
N ALA A 193 -16.25 3.78 -13.58
CA ALA A 193 -15.16 2.86 -13.22
C ALA A 193 -14.61 3.17 -11.83
N LEU A 194 -14.54 2.15 -10.99
CA LEU A 194 -13.96 2.20 -9.66
C LEU A 194 -13.01 1.03 -9.46
N ASP A 195 -11.73 1.34 -9.22
CA ASP A 195 -10.74 0.34 -8.86
C ASP A 195 -10.43 0.45 -7.36
N LEU A 196 -10.74 -0.62 -6.63
CA LEU A 196 -10.47 -0.81 -5.21
C LEU A 196 -9.62 -2.05 -4.96
N SER A 197 -8.97 -2.58 -6.00
CA SER A 197 -8.14 -3.77 -5.87
C SER A 197 -6.93 -3.54 -4.95
N LEU A 198 -6.28 -4.60 -4.47
CA LEU A 198 -5.06 -4.48 -3.64
C LEU A 198 -5.26 -3.59 -2.39
N ASN A 199 -6.40 -3.71 -1.72
CA ASN A 199 -6.73 -2.99 -0.48
C ASN A 199 -6.97 -3.98 0.67
N GLN A 200 -7.52 -3.49 1.79
CA GLN A 200 -7.79 -4.25 3.02
C GLN A 200 -9.29 -4.49 3.23
N ILE A 201 -10.09 -4.48 2.15
CA ILE A 201 -11.55 -4.57 2.23
C ILE A 201 -11.97 -6.00 2.59
N GLY A 202 -12.68 -6.15 3.70
CA GLY A 202 -13.25 -7.42 4.15
C GLY A 202 -14.68 -7.63 3.68
N ASP A 203 -15.31 -8.67 4.24
CA ASP A 203 -16.68 -9.05 3.94
C ASP A 203 -17.69 -7.92 4.20
N ALA A 204 -17.50 -7.14 5.28
CA ALA A 204 -18.45 -6.10 5.65
C ALA A 204 -18.43 -4.93 4.65
N GLY A 205 -17.25 -4.52 4.17
CA GLY A 205 -17.10 -3.51 3.13
C GLY A 205 -17.63 -4.01 1.79
N ALA A 206 -17.29 -5.25 1.41
CA ALA A 206 -17.75 -5.89 0.19
C ALA A 206 -19.29 -6.04 0.13
N GLN A 207 -19.92 -6.43 1.24
CA GLN A 207 -21.38 -6.49 1.36
C GLN A 207 -22.02 -5.11 1.21
N ALA A 208 -21.44 -4.06 1.82
CA ALA A 208 -21.95 -2.71 1.66
C ALA A 208 -21.92 -2.25 0.19
N ILE A 209 -20.81 -2.53 -0.52
CA ILE A 209 -20.70 -2.26 -1.97
C ILE A 209 -21.77 -3.04 -2.74
N THR A 210 -21.96 -4.32 -2.42
CA THR A 210 -23.01 -5.17 -3.02
C THR A 210 -24.40 -4.54 -2.89
N GLU A 211 -24.76 -4.06 -1.69
CA GLU A 211 -26.04 -3.40 -1.45
C GLU A 211 -26.16 -2.08 -2.23
N ALA A 212 -25.08 -1.31 -2.35
CA ALA A 212 -25.08 -0.11 -3.19
C ALA A 212 -25.35 -0.44 -4.67
N ILE A 213 -24.76 -1.51 -5.18
CA ILE A 213 -24.99 -2.00 -6.56
C ILE A 213 -26.46 -2.37 -6.78
N LYS A 214 -27.07 -3.07 -5.82
CA LYS A 214 -28.50 -3.47 -5.89
C LYS A 214 -29.46 -2.28 -5.93
N VAL A 215 -29.13 -1.18 -5.25
CA VAL A 215 -29.91 0.07 -5.27
C VAL A 215 -29.82 0.78 -6.64
N GLY A 216 -28.86 0.39 -7.47
CA GLY A 216 -28.65 0.92 -8.81
C GLY A 216 -27.50 1.92 -8.83
N THR A 217 -26.39 1.54 -9.46
CA THR A 217 -25.22 2.39 -9.70
C THR A 217 -25.05 2.63 -11.19
N THR A 218 -24.18 3.57 -11.56
CA THR A 218 -23.75 3.78 -12.96
C THR A 218 -22.44 3.07 -13.28
N LEU A 219 -21.94 2.24 -12.35
CA LEU A 219 -20.70 1.52 -12.55
C LEU A 219 -20.86 0.54 -13.70
N THR A 220 -19.90 0.56 -14.62
CA THR A 220 -19.68 -0.44 -15.66
C THR A 220 -18.49 -1.32 -15.33
N THR A 221 -17.56 -0.83 -14.50
CA THR A 221 -16.37 -1.55 -14.07
C THR A 221 -16.15 -1.35 -12.57
N LEU A 222 -16.02 -2.46 -11.84
CA LEU A 222 -15.65 -2.47 -10.43
C LEU A 222 -14.58 -3.54 -10.20
N ASP A 223 -13.41 -3.13 -9.73
CA ASP A 223 -12.36 -4.07 -9.31
C ASP A 223 -12.24 -4.09 -7.79
N LEU A 224 -12.46 -5.27 -7.21
CA LEU A 224 -12.29 -5.60 -5.80
C LEU A 224 -11.30 -6.76 -5.63
N SER A 225 -10.54 -7.11 -6.68
CA SER A 225 -9.55 -8.17 -6.62
C SER A 225 -8.48 -7.89 -5.56
N ASN A 226 -7.81 -8.92 -5.07
CA ASN A 226 -6.69 -8.74 -4.16
C ASN A 226 -7.04 -7.97 -2.86
N ASN A 227 -8.21 -8.25 -2.27
CA ASN A 227 -8.70 -7.72 -0.98
C ASN A 227 -8.83 -8.85 0.06
N CYS A 228 -9.65 -8.69 1.10
CA CYS A 228 -9.89 -9.68 2.15
C CYS A 228 -11.32 -10.24 2.16
N ILE A 229 -11.87 -10.49 0.98
CA ILE A 229 -13.26 -10.91 0.80
C ILE A 229 -13.37 -12.44 0.75
N ASP A 230 -14.23 -13.04 1.57
CA ASP A 230 -14.52 -14.46 1.53
C ASP A 230 -15.17 -14.87 0.19
N SER A 231 -14.88 -16.09 -0.24
CA SER A 231 -15.40 -16.65 -1.50
C SER A 231 -16.92 -16.62 -1.61
N ALA A 232 -17.65 -16.77 -0.50
CA ALA A 232 -19.11 -16.69 -0.49
C ALA A 232 -19.60 -15.25 -0.75
N VAL A 233 -18.96 -14.26 -0.14
CA VAL A 233 -19.30 -12.84 -0.34
C VAL A 233 -18.90 -12.39 -1.75
N ALA A 234 -17.74 -12.82 -2.24
CA ALA A 234 -17.31 -12.55 -3.62
C ALA A 234 -18.30 -13.11 -4.66
N GLN A 235 -18.90 -14.28 -4.41
CA GLN A 235 -19.96 -14.84 -5.25
C GLN A 235 -21.24 -14.00 -5.19
N LEU A 236 -21.64 -13.54 -4.00
CA LEU A 236 -22.81 -12.67 -3.84
C LEU A 236 -22.66 -11.34 -4.61
N ILE A 237 -21.45 -10.78 -4.65
CA ILE A 237 -21.15 -9.59 -5.47
C ILE A 237 -21.41 -9.87 -6.95
N ILE A 238 -20.87 -10.98 -7.47
CA ILE A 238 -21.04 -11.38 -8.88
C ILE A 238 -22.51 -11.65 -9.20
N GLU A 239 -23.26 -12.28 -8.29
CA GLU A 239 -24.67 -12.57 -8.47
C GLU A 239 -25.56 -11.33 -8.42
N ALA A 240 -25.35 -10.44 -7.44
CA ALA A 240 -26.01 -9.14 -7.36
C ALA A 240 -25.76 -8.31 -8.63
N ASN A 241 -24.62 -8.56 -9.28
CA ASN A 241 -24.21 -7.85 -10.47
C ASN A 241 -24.77 -8.37 -11.80
N LYS A 242 -25.36 -9.57 -11.85
CA LYS A 242 -26.00 -10.10 -13.09
C LYS A 242 -27.09 -9.19 -13.67
N LEU A 243 -27.47 -8.13 -12.95
CA LEU A 243 -28.49 -7.17 -13.33
C LEU A 243 -27.95 -5.80 -13.81
N ASN A 244 -26.70 -5.35 -13.57
CA ASN A 244 -26.35 -3.93 -13.79
C ASN A 244 -24.89 -3.50 -14.14
N ILE A 245 -23.79 -4.21 -13.83
CA ILE A 245 -22.38 -3.77 -14.14
C ILE A 245 -21.76 -4.71 -15.17
N ALA A 246 -21.08 -4.18 -16.19
CA ALA A 246 -20.50 -4.97 -17.28
C ALA A 246 -19.35 -5.87 -16.80
N ASP A 247 -18.46 -5.36 -15.93
CA ASP A 247 -17.28 -6.06 -15.46
C ASP A 247 -17.10 -5.89 -13.93
N VAL A 248 -17.11 -7.00 -13.18
CA VAL A 248 -16.81 -7.02 -11.75
C VAL A 248 -15.74 -8.06 -11.45
N TYR A 249 -14.64 -7.62 -10.85
CA TYR A 249 -13.48 -8.45 -10.55
C TYR A 249 -13.36 -8.65 -9.04
N THR A 250 -13.33 -9.91 -8.58
CA THR A 250 -13.23 -10.26 -7.14
C THR A 250 -12.22 -11.39 -6.90
N TYR A 251 -11.31 -11.66 -7.83
CA TYR A 251 -10.32 -12.73 -7.71
C TYR A 251 -9.12 -12.33 -6.83
N GLY A 252 -8.29 -13.31 -6.44
CA GLY A 252 -7.03 -13.04 -5.72
C GLY A 252 -7.19 -12.55 -4.27
N GLN A 253 -8.34 -12.80 -3.63
CA GLN A 253 -8.56 -12.41 -2.24
C GLN A 253 -7.56 -13.09 -1.29
N PHE A 254 -7.04 -12.34 -0.32
CA PHE A 254 -6.14 -12.77 0.72
C PHE A 254 -6.89 -12.92 2.04
N ASN A 255 -6.48 -13.86 2.89
CA ASN A 255 -7.11 -14.05 4.18
C ASN A 255 -6.89 -12.78 5.06
N PRO A 256 -7.92 -12.19 5.70
CA PRO A 256 -7.73 -11.04 6.59
C PRO A 256 -6.80 -11.33 7.79
N LEU A 257 -6.54 -12.61 8.13
CA LEU A 257 -5.47 -12.98 9.06
C LEU A 257 -4.07 -12.67 8.54
N VAL A 258 -3.85 -12.62 7.22
CA VAL A 258 -2.62 -12.08 6.63
C VAL A 258 -2.48 -10.62 7.02
N LEU A 259 -3.58 -9.87 7.01
CA LEU A 259 -3.58 -8.51 7.52
C LEU A 259 -3.46 -8.47 9.04
N SER A 260 -4.00 -9.39 9.84
CA SER A 260 -3.74 -9.38 11.30
C SER A 260 -2.29 -9.78 11.66
N LEU A 261 -1.58 -10.37 10.70
CA LEU A 261 -0.12 -10.51 10.69
C LEU A 261 0.60 -9.24 10.19
N LEU A 262 -0.11 -8.15 9.82
CA LEU A 262 0.44 -6.84 9.46
C LEU A 262 0.45 -5.79 10.60
N PRO A 263 -0.53 -5.64 11.53
CA PRO A 263 -0.38 -4.87 12.78
C PRO A 263 0.61 -5.49 13.76
N ARG A 264 1.09 -6.68 13.42
CA ARG A 264 2.33 -7.27 13.89
C ARG A 264 3.60 -6.51 13.40
N LEU A 265 3.42 -5.31 12.83
CA LEU A 265 4.41 -4.41 12.22
C LEU A 265 4.25 -2.96 12.71
N ALA A 266 3.90 -2.74 13.98
CA ALA A 266 4.29 -1.47 14.59
C ALA A 266 5.82 -1.44 14.60
N SER A 267 6.45 -0.36 14.12
CA SER A 267 7.88 -0.22 14.36
C SER A 267 8.11 -0.20 15.89
N ALA A 268 9.30 -0.60 16.33
CA ALA A 268 9.66 -0.44 17.74
C ALA A 268 9.45 1.02 18.21
N GLU A 269 9.58 1.98 17.29
CA GLU A 269 9.31 3.40 17.47
C GLU A 269 7.82 3.75 17.65
N ASP A 270 6.91 3.14 16.90
CA ASP A 270 5.46 3.38 17.04
C ASP A 270 4.94 2.86 18.38
N THR A 271 5.42 1.67 18.78
CA THR A 271 5.05 1.07 20.07
C THR A 271 5.68 1.83 21.24
N HIS A 272 6.93 2.29 21.09
CA HIS A 272 7.59 3.16 22.07
C HIS A 272 6.91 4.53 22.15
N THR A 273 6.41 5.07 21.04
CA THR A 273 5.68 6.33 20.99
C THR A 273 4.32 6.20 21.67
N VAL A 274 3.57 5.11 21.44
CA VAL A 274 2.33 4.82 22.16
C VAL A 274 2.59 4.60 23.64
N PHE A 275 3.66 3.88 24.00
CA PHE A 275 4.08 3.71 25.40
C PHE A 275 4.44 5.04 26.07
N CYS A 276 5.23 5.89 25.40
CA CYS A 276 5.56 7.24 25.87
C CYS A 276 4.30 8.11 25.96
N LEU A 277 3.41 8.12 24.97
CA LEU A 277 2.15 8.88 25.03
C LEU A 277 1.25 8.43 26.19
N LEU A 278 1.19 7.13 26.48
CA LEU A 278 0.43 6.56 27.59
C LEU A 278 1.08 6.81 28.97
N THR A 279 2.39 7.09 29.02
CA THR A 279 3.16 7.25 30.27
C THR A 279 3.68 8.67 30.52
N SER A 280 3.63 9.58 29.54
CA SER A 280 4.28 10.90 29.62
C SER A 280 3.49 12.08 29.05
N GLY A 281 2.18 11.94 28.82
CA GLY A 281 1.33 13.08 28.47
C GLY A 281 1.33 14.15 29.58
N LEU A 282 1.49 15.43 29.20
CA LEU A 282 1.33 16.62 30.06
C LEU A 282 -0.03 16.70 30.79
N GLU A 283 -0.97 15.83 30.42
CA GLU A 283 -2.25 15.64 31.10
C GLU A 283 -2.12 14.87 32.42
N LEU A 284 -1.03 14.12 32.67
CA LEU A 284 -0.77 13.45 33.96
C LEU A 284 -0.21 14.40 35.04
N GLU A 285 0.37 15.54 34.68
CA GLU A 285 0.89 16.51 35.66
C GLU A 285 -0.21 17.37 36.30
N ASN A 286 -1.41 17.43 35.71
CA ASN A 286 -2.52 18.28 36.17
C ASN A 286 -3.78 17.52 36.62
N GLN A 287 -3.71 16.20 36.79
CA GLN A 287 -4.86 15.38 37.21
C GLN A 287 -4.78 15.02 38.70
N PRO A 288 -5.89 15.05 39.45
CA PRO A 288 -5.91 14.63 40.85
C PRO A 288 -5.61 13.14 40.99
N ALA A 289 -4.98 12.76 42.10
CA ALA A 289 -4.30 11.49 42.39
C ALA A 289 -5.17 10.20 42.41
N SER A 290 -6.20 10.06 41.57
CA SER A 290 -7.16 8.95 41.64
C SER A 290 -7.41 8.19 40.33
N LEU A 291 -6.58 8.34 39.29
CA LEU A 291 -6.62 7.40 38.16
C LEU A 291 -5.61 6.26 38.39
N PRO A 292 -6.00 4.99 38.16
CA PRO A 292 -5.14 3.86 38.45
C PRO A 292 -3.99 3.80 37.44
N ALA A 293 -2.77 3.62 37.94
CA ALA A 293 -1.66 3.18 37.12
C ALA A 293 -2.06 1.90 36.37
N LEU A 294 -1.61 1.75 35.12
CA LEU A 294 -1.74 0.50 34.37
C LEU A 294 -1.28 -0.66 35.29
N PRO A 295 -2.12 -1.69 35.50
CA PRO A 295 -1.73 -2.84 36.31
C PRO A 295 -0.39 -3.37 35.82
N ALA A 296 0.51 -3.68 36.76
CA ALA A 296 1.87 -4.13 36.44
C ALA A 296 1.84 -5.34 35.48
N GLU A 297 0.82 -6.19 35.56
CA GLU A 297 0.65 -7.32 34.64
C GLU A 297 0.41 -6.89 33.19
N ILE A 298 -0.28 -5.77 32.95
CA ILE A 298 -0.53 -5.25 31.59
C ILE A 298 0.71 -4.54 31.05
N ALA A 299 1.42 -3.80 31.91
CA ALA A 299 2.69 -3.17 31.54
C ALA A 299 3.77 -4.21 31.22
N GLU A 300 3.86 -5.30 32.00
CA GLU A 300 4.74 -6.43 31.71
C GLU A 300 4.32 -7.14 30.42
N LEU A 301 3.02 -7.36 30.18
CA LEU A 301 2.54 -7.98 28.93
C LEU A 301 2.95 -7.17 27.69
N ILE A 302 2.82 -5.84 27.76
CA ILE A 302 3.17 -4.91 26.68
C ILE A 302 4.70 -4.90 26.46
N VAL A 303 5.51 -4.97 27.53
CA VAL A 303 6.98 -5.01 27.43
C VAL A 303 7.48 -6.36 26.90
N ASP A 304 6.87 -7.47 27.33
CA ASP A 304 7.15 -8.82 26.84
C ASP A 304 6.72 -9.00 25.38
N GLU A 305 5.58 -8.41 24.98
CA GLU A 305 5.22 -8.31 23.58
C GLU A 305 6.25 -7.45 22.85
N ALA A 306 6.56 -6.23 23.28
CA ALA A 306 7.50 -5.31 22.62
C ALA A 306 8.90 -5.93 22.32
N HIS A 307 9.41 -6.82 23.16
CA HIS A 307 10.69 -7.53 22.93
C HIS A 307 10.59 -8.65 21.88
N TYR A 308 9.40 -9.18 21.63
CA TYR A 308 9.12 -10.26 20.66
C TYR A 308 9.28 -9.81 19.20
N TRP A 309 9.28 -8.51 18.92
CA TRP A 309 9.15 -7.93 17.57
C TRP A 309 10.47 -7.61 16.86
N GLN A 310 11.63 -7.72 17.51
CA GLN A 310 12.91 -7.25 16.96
C GLN A 310 13.54 -8.13 15.83
N GLY A 311 12.87 -9.18 15.35
CA GLY A 311 13.49 -10.15 14.43
C GLY A 311 12.69 -10.60 13.21
N VAL A 312 11.69 -9.84 12.78
CA VAL A 312 10.93 -10.17 11.56
C VAL A 312 11.75 -9.81 10.32
N GLN A 313 12.08 -10.79 9.47
CA GLN A 313 12.72 -10.55 8.17
C GLN A 313 11.78 -10.97 7.05
N HIS A 314 11.25 -10.00 6.31
CA HIS A 314 10.40 -10.23 5.14
C HIS A 314 11.25 -10.64 3.94
N ILE A 315 10.87 -11.72 3.26
CA ILE A 315 11.46 -12.09 1.97
C ILE A 315 10.39 -11.88 0.90
N LYS A 316 10.80 -11.19 -0.15
CA LYS A 316 10.01 -10.74 -1.31
C LYS A 316 9.22 -11.91 -1.92
N ARG A 317 7.98 -11.63 -2.36
CA ARG A 317 7.16 -12.53 -3.19
C ARG A 317 7.97 -12.97 -4.43
N SER A 318 8.46 -14.21 -4.45
CA SER A 318 9.12 -14.80 -5.62
C SER A 318 8.59 -16.20 -5.89
N GLN A 319 8.34 -16.49 -7.17
CA GLN A 319 8.11 -17.86 -7.63
C GLN A 319 9.45 -18.62 -7.57
N PHE A 320 9.44 -19.86 -7.09
CA PHE A 320 10.61 -20.73 -7.16
C PHE A 320 10.69 -21.33 -8.57
N ASP A 321 11.56 -20.77 -9.41
CA ASP A 321 11.74 -21.22 -10.80
C ASP A 321 12.87 -22.26 -10.96
N ASP A 322 13.79 -22.39 -10.00
CA ASP A 322 14.87 -23.39 -9.95
C ASP A 322 15.43 -23.66 -8.52
N ASP A 323 16.39 -24.60 -8.40
CA ASP A 323 17.12 -24.93 -7.16
C ASP A 323 18.28 -23.95 -6.84
N SER A 324 18.32 -22.78 -7.49
CA SER A 324 19.42 -21.84 -7.27
C SER A 324 19.35 -21.21 -5.86
N PRO A 325 20.51 -20.78 -5.32
CA PRO A 325 20.59 -20.19 -3.98
C PRO A 325 19.73 -18.94 -3.79
N ASP A 326 19.32 -18.29 -4.87
CA ASP A 326 18.56 -17.04 -4.87
C ASP A 326 17.09 -17.24 -4.49
N PHE A 327 16.57 -18.47 -4.60
CA PHE A 327 15.19 -18.78 -4.24
C PHE A 327 15.04 -19.35 -2.82
N ILE A 328 16.12 -19.65 -2.09
CA ILE A 328 16.02 -20.20 -0.72
C ILE A 328 15.66 -19.10 0.27
N LEU A 329 14.54 -19.27 1.00
CA LEU A 329 14.16 -18.38 2.10
C LEU A 329 15.18 -18.54 3.23
N LYS A 330 15.89 -17.47 3.58
CA LYS A 330 16.93 -17.46 4.61
C LYS A 330 16.72 -16.32 5.60
N VAL A 331 16.77 -16.66 6.89
CA VAL A 331 16.76 -15.68 7.99
C VAL A 331 17.97 -15.95 8.87
N THR A 332 18.69 -14.89 9.23
CA THR A 332 19.82 -14.96 10.16
C THR A 332 19.39 -14.40 11.50
N VAL A 333 19.67 -15.11 12.59
CA VAL A 333 19.39 -14.62 13.94
C VAL A 333 20.17 -13.33 14.17
N PRO A 334 19.51 -12.20 14.46
CA PRO A 334 20.18 -10.91 14.58
C PRO A 334 21.09 -10.85 15.81
N GLN A 335 21.90 -9.79 15.91
CA GLN A 335 22.65 -9.47 17.14
C GLN A 335 21.73 -8.72 18.12
N GLY A 336 21.80 -9.05 19.41
CA GLY A 336 20.97 -8.41 20.43
C GLY A 336 21.35 -6.95 20.63
N VAL A 337 20.36 -6.05 20.70
CA VAL A 337 20.61 -4.64 21.04
C VAL A 337 21.15 -4.59 22.47
N ASN A 338 22.31 -3.96 22.67
CA ASN A 338 23.02 -3.83 23.95
C ASN A 338 23.68 -5.10 24.52
N GLY A 339 23.94 -6.14 23.72
CA GLY A 339 24.66 -7.34 24.17
C GLY A 339 23.80 -8.35 24.95
N ASN A 340 22.48 -8.19 24.92
CA ASN A 340 21.55 -9.17 25.47
C ASN A 340 21.49 -10.44 24.59
N SER A 341 21.37 -11.60 25.24
CA SER A 341 21.32 -12.89 24.54
C SER A 341 19.95 -13.14 23.92
N ILE A 342 19.89 -13.27 22.60
CA ILE A 342 18.67 -13.58 21.84
C ILE A 342 18.27 -15.06 22.02
N ARG A 343 16.98 -15.29 22.26
CA ARG A 343 16.35 -16.61 22.36
C ARG A 343 15.26 -16.79 21.32
N VAL A 344 15.46 -17.74 20.41
CA VAL A 344 14.43 -18.15 19.44
C VAL A 344 13.24 -18.79 20.17
N LYS A 345 12.01 -18.38 19.84
CA LYS A 345 10.76 -18.95 20.38
C LYS A 345 10.03 -19.83 19.37
N ALA A 346 10.06 -19.51 18.08
CA ALA A 346 9.45 -20.36 17.05
C ALA A 346 10.02 -20.09 15.66
N ILE A 347 9.94 -21.09 14.78
CA ILE A 347 10.13 -20.93 13.33
C ILE A 347 8.81 -21.31 12.67
N GLN A 348 8.24 -20.38 11.90
CA GLN A 348 6.98 -20.56 11.20
C GLN A 348 7.10 -20.13 9.74
N VAL A 349 6.37 -20.79 8.85
CA VAL A 349 6.38 -20.48 7.41
C VAL A 349 4.95 -20.45 6.92
N LEU A 350 4.62 -19.41 6.16
CA LEU A 350 3.31 -19.24 5.54
C LEU A 350 3.43 -19.42 4.03
N ARG A 351 2.59 -20.31 3.49
CA ARG A 351 2.54 -20.65 2.07
C ARG A 351 1.14 -20.39 1.51
N ASP A 352 1.10 -19.79 0.33
CA ASP A 352 -0.11 -19.65 -0.49
C ASP A 352 -0.14 -20.73 -1.61
N TRP A 353 -1.24 -21.48 -1.62
CA TRP A 353 -1.55 -22.62 -2.46
C TRP A 353 -2.80 -22.35 -3.33
N ASN A 354 -2.80 -21.20 -4.03
CA ASN A 354 -3.92 -20.79 -4.89
C ASN A 354 -4.14 -21.64 -6.18
N LYS A 355 -3.29 -22.63 -6.49
CA LYS A 355 -3.52 -23.61 -7.58
C LYS A 355 -3.16 -25.02 -7.15
N ARG A 356 -4.14 -25.89 -6.86
CA ARG A 356 -3.92 -27.32 -6.61
C ARG A 356 -3.31 -28.00 -7.84
N PRO A 357 -2.08 -28.55 -7.81
CA PRO A 357 -1.73 -29.63 -8.71
C PRO A 357 -2.53 -30.87 -8.27
N ASN A 358 -3.04 -31.65 -9.22
CA ASN A 358 -3.81 -32.89 -8.97
C ASN A 358 -3.00 -34.02 -8.29
N ASN A 359 -1.87 -33.71 -7.66
CA ASN A 359 -0.99 -34.69 -7.04
C ASN A 359 -0.69 -34.29 -5.59
N THR A 360 -1.26 -35.04 -4.65
CA THR A 360 -1.28 -34.80 -3.19
C THR A 360 -0.06 -35.34 -2.44
N ASP A 361 0.94 -35.86 -3.15
CA ASP A 361 1.95 -36.72 -2.53
C ASP A 361 3.23 -35.99 -2.06
N ASP A 362 3.35 -34.66 -2.19
CA ASP A 362 4.56 -33.96 -1.71
C ASP A 362 4.35 -32.54 -1.14
N ASN A 363 3.58 -32.46 -0.06
CA ASN A 363 3.43 -31.24 0.76
C ASN A 363 4.46 -31.23 1.90
N VAL A 364 5.77 -31.33 1.62
CA VAL A 364 6.79 -31.36 2.66
C VAL A 364 7.70 -30.13 2.55
N PHE A 365 8.13 -29.59 3.70
CA PHE A 365 9.09 -28.48 3.77
C PHE A 365 10.41 -28.99 4.30
N ASP A 366 11.51 -28.71 3.59
CA ASP A 366 12.85 -28.92 4.10
C ASP A 366 13.27 -27.69 4.92
N LEU A 367 13.41 -27.87 6.23
CA LEU A 367 14.03 -26.92 7.13
C LEU A 367 15.49 -27.31 7.34
N ILE A 368 16.40 -26.35 7.18
CA ILE A 368 17.81 -26.49 7.49
C ILE A 368 18.21 -25.35 8.44
N VAL A 369 18.69 -25.70 9.63
CA VAL A 369 19.29 -24.75 10.58
C VAL A 369 20.80 -24.94 10.55
N ARG A 370 21.52 -23.85 10.30
CA ARG A 370 22.99 -23.79 10.30
C ARG A 370 23.47 -22.90 11.43
N ASP A 371 24.62 -23.25 11.99
CA ASP A 371 25.30 -22.34 12.94
C ASP A 371 26.02 -21.20 12.20
N GLU A 372 26.63 -20.32 12.99
CA GLU A 372 27.43 -19.17 12.54
C GLU A 372 28.66 -19.57 11.68
N GLN A 373 29.13 -20.82 11.78
CA GLN A 373 30.19 -21.38 10.92
C GLN A 373 29.64 -22.09 9.66
N GLY A 374 28.31 -22.09 9.46
CA GLY A 374 27.63 -22.70 8.32
C GLY A 374 27.39 -24.21 8.44
N ALA A 375 27.75 -24.84 9.55
CA ALA A 375 27.54 -26.27 9.78
C ALA A 375 26.05 -26.57 10.06
N VAL A 376 25.52 -27.63 9.45
CA VAL A 376 24.12 -28.03 9.61
C VAL A 376 23.91 -28.61 11.01
N ARG A 377 23.10 -27.93 11.82
CA ARG A 377 22.74 -28.34 13.18
C ARG A 377 21.40 -29.06 13.25
N TYR A 378 20.53 -28.81 12.28
CA TYR A 378 19.24 -29.48 12.17
C TYR A 378 18.78 -29.51 10.72
N LYS A 379 18.30 -30.66 10.27
CA LYS A 379 17.66 -30.82 8.95
C LYS A 379 16.43 -31.70 9.14
N PHE A 380 15.29 -31.24 8.66
CA PHE A 380 14.03 -31.95 8.84
C PHE A 380 13.04 -31.64 7.73
N SER A 381 12.17 -32.61 7.48
CA SER A 381 11.18 -32.56 6.40
C SER A 381 9.81 -32.90 7.01
N GLU A 382 8.93 -31.91 7.15
CA GLU A 382 7.60 -32.11 7.75
C GLU A 382 6.44 -31.56 6.91
N LYS A 383 5.24 -32.10 7.16
CA LYS A 383 4.01 -31.70 6.49
C LYS A 383 3.37 -30.50 7.21
N PRO A 384 2.88 -29.49 6.47
CA PRO A 384 2.19 -28.32 7.03
C PRO A 384 0.93 -28.73 7.79
N THR A 385 0.54 -27.90 8.75
CA THR A 385 -0.83 -27.93 9.28
C THR A 385 -1.68 -27.04 8.39
N VAL A 386 -2.75 -27.61 7.84
CA VAL A 386 -3.70 -26.88 6.99
C VAL A 386 -4.42 -25.84 7.85
N VAL A 387 -4.29 -24.57 7.48
CA VAL A 387 -4.99 -23.45 8.14
C VAL A 387 -6.35 -23.24 7.49
N ASP A 388 -6.39 -23.26 6.15
CA ASP A 388 -7.62 -23.25 5.35
C ASP A 388 -7.43 -23.91 3.96
N ARG A 389 -8.35 -23.67 3.01
CA ARG A 389 -8.36 -24.33 1.68
C ARG A 389 -7.19 -23.94 0.76
N THR A 390 -6.53 -22.81 1.01
CA THR A 390 -5.47 -22.25 0.14
C THR A 390 -4.22 -21.84 0.91
N LEU A 391 -4.27 -21.69 2.22
CA LEU A 391 -3.13 -21.31 3.05
C LEU A 391 -2.69 -22.44 4.00
N GLU A 392 -1.37 -22.67 4.01
CA GLU A 392 -0.71 -23.64 4.88
C GLU A 392 0.27 -22.91 5.79
N LEU A 393 0.07 -23.02 7.12
CA LEU A 393 1.03 -22.57 8.13
C LEU A 393 1.82 -23.78 8.61
N VAL A 394 3.13 -23.69 8.44
CA VAL A 394 4.05 -24.67 9.01
C VAL A 394 4.62 -24.06 10.28
N THR A 395 4.25 -24.58 11.44
CA THR A 395 5.04 -24.34 12.65
C THR A 395 6.12 -25.39 12.70
N ILE A 396 7.30 -25.08 12.17
CA ILE A 396 8.33 -26.08 11.97
C ILE A 396 8.96 -26.45 13.32
N LEU A 397 9.16 -25.48 14.21
CA LEU A 397 9.74 -25.73 15.52
C LEU A 397 9.16 -24.77 16.58
N ARG A 398 8.76 -25.34 17.74
CA ARG A 398 8.25 -24.60 18.90
C ARG A 398 9.35 -24.36 19.94
N ALA A 399 9.13 -23.44 20.87
CA ALA A 399 10.07 -23.06 21.94
C ALA A 399 10.58 -24.25 22.80
N SER A 400 9.81 -25.35 22.85
CA SER A 400 10.20 -26.58 23.55
C SER A 400 11.23 -27.42 22.79
N HIS A 401 11.46 -27.18 21.50
CA HIS A 401 12.32 -28.00 20.66
C HIS A 401 13.82 -27.77 20.99
N PRO A 402 14.65 -28.83 21.12
CA PRO A 402 16.05 -28.70 21.54
C PRO A 402 16.89 -27.74 20.68
N VAL A 403 16.74 -27.77 19.35
CA VAL A 403 17.49 -26.87 18.46
C VAL A 403 17.14 -25.39 18.69
N ILE A 404 15.87 -25.07 18.97
CA ILE A 404 15.40 -23.70 19.23
C ILE A 404 16.05 -23.15 20.51
N ARG A 405 16.25 -23.99 21.52
CA ARG A 405 16.95 -23.61 22.76
C ARG A 405 18.45 -23.38 22.56
N GLN A 406 19.04 -23.95 21.52
CA GLN A 406 20.46 -23.90 21.24
C GLN A 406 20.84 -22.80 20.24
N MET A 407 19.87 -22.30 19.46
CA MET A 407 20.10 -21.22 18.52
C MET A 407 20.62 -19.97 19.24
N ARG A 408 21.57 -19.30 18.60
CA ARG A 408 22.21 -18.06 19.05
C ARG A 408 22.28 -17.08 17.88
N GLU A 409 22.70 -15.87 18.19
CA GLU A 409 23.12 -14.87 17.21
C GLU A 409 23.96 -15.47 16.08
N GLY A 410 23.75 -15.03 14.84
CA GLY A 410 24.51 -15.46 13.67
C GLY A 410 24.12 -16.83 13.10
N TRP A 411 23.27 -17.61 13.79
CA TRP A 411 22.73 -18.84 13.23
C TRP A 411 21.75 -18.55 12.10
N GLN A 412 21.66 -19.44 11.11
CA GLN A 412 20.83 -19.25 9.94
C GLN A 412 19.74 -20.31 9.83
N VAL A 413 18.52 -19.86 9.55
CA VAL A 413 17.35 -20.67 9.25
C VAL A 413 17.09 -20.61 7.75
N GLN A 414 17.09 -21.76 7.09
CA GLN A 414 16.80 -21.89 5.67
C GLN A 414 15.56 -22.78 5.49
N VAL A 415 14.61 -22.34 4.67
CA VAL A 415 13.40 -23.10 4.34
C VAL A 415 13.20 -23.19 2.84
N ARG A 416 12.80 -24.38 2.37
CA ARG A 416 12.40 -24.61 0.97
C ARG A 416 11.34 -25.72 0.85
N PRO A 417 10.61 -25.81 -0.28
CA PRO A 417 9.85 -27.01 -0.64
C PRO A 417 10.73 -28.27 -0.75
N SER A 418 10.20 -29.44 -0.41
CA SER A 418 10.86 -30.75 -0.63
C SER A 418 10.95 -31.15 -2.11
N LYS A 419 9.93 -30.79 -2.90
CA LYS A 419 9.85 -31.05 -4.36
C LYS A 419 9.41 -29.81 -5.14
N PHE A 420 9.87 -29.80 -6.37
CA PHE A 420 9.74 -28.72 -7.34
C PHE A 420 8.31 -28.55 -7.84
N TYR A 421 7.72 -27.37 -7.63
CA TYR A 421 6.46 -26.98 -8.27
C TYR A 421 6.53 -25.51 -8.69
N ARG A 422 6.45 -25.27 -10.01
CA ARG A 422 6.52 -23.95 -10.67
C ARG A 422 5.40 -22.96 -10.28
N ASN A 423 4.57 -23.27 -9.29
CA ASN A 423 3.35 -22.50 -8.96
C ASN A 423 3.14 -22.31 -7.44
N VAL A 424 4.16 -22.54 -6.60
CA VAL A 424 4.03 -22.34 -5.16
C VAL A 424 4.55 -20.96 -4.78
N GLN A 425 3.66 -20.09 -4.33
CA GLN A 425 4.04 -18.77 -3.81
C GLN A 425 4.22 -18.87 -2.30
N PHE A 426 5.41 -18.47 -1.83
CA PHE A 426 5.67 -18.33 -0.41
C PHE A 426 5.43 -16.89 -0.02
N GLU A 427 4.67 -16.69 1.05
CA GLU A 427 4.32 -15.35 1.49
C GLU A 427 5.32 -14.83 2.53
N SER A 428 5.75 -15.66 3.48
CA SER A 428 6.68 -15.22 4.54
C SER A 428 7.34 -16.39 5.29
N LEU A 429 8.59 -16.19 5.73
CA LEU A 429 9.29 -17.00 6.73
C LEU A 429 9.42 -16.17 8.01
N TYR A 430 8.86 -16.68 9.10
CA TYR A 430 8.87 -16.06 10.41
C TYR A 430 9.83 -16.81 11.35
N VAL A 431 10.70 -16.05 12.02
CA VAL A 431 11.46 -16.56 13.15
C VAL A 431 11.25 -15.58 14.31
N GLY A 432 10.58 -16.04 15.35
CA GLY A 432 10.31 -15.23 16.55
C GLY A 432 11.44 -15.35 17.54
N TYR A 433 11.91 -14.23 18.09
CA TYR A 433 12.99 -14.17 19.07
C TYR A 433 12.58 -13.31 20.28
N VAL A 434 13.23 -13.49 21.43
CA VAL A 434 13.14 -12.62 22.63
C VAL A 434 14.52 -12.36 23.19
#